data_AF-A0A151P1T1-F1
#
_entry.id   AF-A0A151P1T1-F1
#
_cell.length_a   1.000
_cell.length_b   1.000
_cell.length_c   1.000
_cell.angle_alpha   90.00
_cell.angle_beta   90.00
_cell.angle_gamma   90.00
#
_symmetry.space_group_name_H-M   'P 1'
#
loop_
_entity.id
_entity.type
_entity.pdbx_description
1 polymer ?
#
loop_
_entity_poly.entity_id
_entity_poly.type
_entity_poly.pdbx_seq_one_letter_code
_entity_poly.pdbx_strand_id
1 'polypeptide(L)'
;MINFIKGGLKIRTSYQIYKECLQVLQMTQGNKSKNETYHQFEGGVKLGIGAFNLLLSLLPGRILRLLEFIGFSGNRDIGLLQLREGASGTSLRAILCTFTLLVYHTFVCFILGIGEANLEEAETLLEPYLQKFPNGSIILFYAARISILQGNFEKAQLTLQECIAAQQEWKQIHHLCYWELMWCYTFQQNWLQAYRYADLLCKESRWSKAIYVFQKAAILCMLPDDDVKKTGENIVSLFRQIEGLRQRIAGKSIPTEKFAVRKSRRYASSQPVKLILPALEMMYVWNGFAVVGKRTDLTESLLITIEKEETALQNEANHSEYYMDDVCLLQLLKGLCLKYLGRLLQAELCFNQVIQSEKQIKYDNYLVPFTLYELGLLYKQRDEREKAIRYIETAKNNYKDYSMESRLHFRIHAALDSLKVTPASTP
;
A
#
# COMPACT_ATOMS: atom_id res chain seq x y z
N MET A 1 24.88 2.12 -13.04
CA MET A 1 24.66 0.75 -13.58
C MET A 1 25.56 -0.28 -12.89
N ILE A 2 26.88 -0.08 -12.84
CA ILE A 2 27.85 -0.99 -12.19
C ILE A 2 27.49 -1.31 -10.72
N ASN A 3 27.14 -0.30 -9.91
CA ASN A 3 26.75 -0.52 -8.50
C ASN A 3 25.48 -1.36 -8.35
N PHE A 4 24.56 -1.31 -9.32
CA PHE A 4 23.33 -2.12 -9.31
C PHE A 4 23.63 -3.58 -9.61
N ILE A 5 24.51 -3.83 -10.58
CA ILE A 5 25.00 -5.18 -10.92
C ILE A 5 25.75 -5.77 -9.72
N LYS A 6 26.65 -5.01 -9.10
CA LYS A 6 27.35 -5.43 -7.86
C LYS A 6 26.37 -5.73 -6.73
N GLY A 7 25.32 -4.92 -6.56
CA GLY A 7 24.25 -5.17 -5.58
C GLY A 7 23.50 -6.48 -5.86
N GLY A 8 23.09 -6.71 -7.11
CA GLY A 8 22.43 -7.95 -7.53
C GLY A 8 23.30 -9.20 -7.31
N LEU A 9 24.61 -9.11 -7.63
CA LEU A 9 25.55 -10.20 -7.37
C LEU A 9 25.70 -10.51 -5.87
N LYS A 10 25.77 -9.47 -5.01
CA LYS A 10 25.81 -9.68 -3.55
C LYS A 10 24.55 -10.34 -3.02
N ILE A 11 23.38 -9.93 -3.49
CA ILE A 11 22.10 -10.57 -3.16
C ILE A 11 22.14 -12.05 -3.58
N ARG A 12 22.72 -12.35 -4.75
CA ARG A 12 22.85 -13.73 -5.24
C ARG A 12 23.75 -14.56 -4.36
N THR A 13 24.93 -14.06 -4.03
CA THR A 13 25.86 -14.74 -3.13
C THR A 13 25.20 -15.03 -1.78
N SER A 14 24.49 -14.05 -1.20
CA SER A 14 23.76 -14.26 0.04
C SER A 14 22.70 -15.36 -0.06
N TYR A 15 21.90 -15.36 -1.14
CA TYR A 15 20.89 -16.40 -1.36
C TYR A 15 21.51 -17.80 -1.51
N GLN A 16 22.64 -17.93 -2.21
CA GLN A 16 23.34 -19.21 -2.36
C GLN A 16 23.92 -19.71 -1.03
N ILE A 17 24.50 -18.84 -0.21
CA ILE A 17 24.96 -19.19 1.14
C ILE A 17 23.79 -19.77 1.96
N TYR A 18 22.62 -19.14 1.93
CA TYR A 18 21.45 -19.68 2.64
C TYR A 18 21.02 -21.06 2.10
N LYS A 19 21.10 -21.30 0.78
CA LYS A 19 20.81 -22.62 0.20
C LYS A 19 21.78 -23.69 0.69
N GLU A 20 23.07 -23.37 0.72
CA GLU A 20 24.09 -24.28 1.27
C GLU A 20 23.82 -24.56 2.75
N CYS A 21 23.51 -23.53 3.54
CA CYS A 21 23.15 -23.72 4.95
C CYS A 21 21.87 -24.57 5.12
N LEU A 22 20.89 -24.44 4.22
CA LEU A 22 19.69 -25.29 4.23
C LEU A 22 20.02 -26.76 3.98
N GLN A 23 20.94 -27.05 3.06
CA GLN A 23 21.41 -28.42 2.81
C GLN A 23 22.10 -28.99 4.04
N VAL A 24 22.98 -28.21 4.68
CA VAL A 24 23.63 -28.61 5.95
C VAL A 24 22.60 -28.88 7.05
N LEU A 25 21.59 -28.02 7.17
CA LEU A 25 20.49 -28.22 8.13
C LEU A 25 19.75 -29.53 7.85
N GLN A 26 19.40 -29.82 6.59
CA GLN A 26 18.72 -31.06 6.20
C GLN A 26 19.55 -32.31 6.50
N MET A 27 20.86 -32.28 6.23
CA MET A 27 21.78 -33.39 6.54
C MET A 27 21.91 -33.67 8.04
N THR A 28 21.63 -32.69 8.89
CA THR A 28 21.81 -32.78 10.34
C THR A 28 20.50 -33.04 11.10
N GLN A 29 19.35 -33.13 10.42
CA GLN A 29 18.04 -33.33 11.06
C GLN A 29 17.93 -34.63 11.86
N GLY A 30 18.68 -35.67 11.49
CA GLY A 30 18.71 -36.98 12.18
C GLY A 30 19.59 -37.04 13.43
N ASN A 31 20.31 -35.96 13.78
CA ASN A 31 21.17 -35.94 14.96
C ASN A 31 20.33 -35.91 16.25
N LYS A 32 20.61 -36.83 17.17
CA LYS A 32 19.91 -36.96 18.46
C LYS A 32 20.22 -35.84 19.45
N SER A 33 21.32 -35.10 19.28
CA SER A 33 21.71 -33.99 20.16
C SER A 33 21.61 -32.67 19.40
N LYS A 34 20.59 -31.87 19.73
CA LYS A 34 20.41 -30.51 19.24
C LYS A 34 20.71 -29.56 20.40
N ASN A 35 21.84 -28.88 20.32
CA ASN A 35 22.24 -27.87 21.31
C ASN A 35 21.71 -26.48 20.92
N GLU A 36 21.95 -25.48 21.77
CA GLU A 36 21.49 -24.12 21.48
C GLU A 36 22.07 -23.54 20.18
N THR A 37 23.33 -23.83 19.87
CA THR A 37 23.96 -23.41 18.61
C THR A 37 23.20 -23.95 17.39
N TYR A 38 22.75 -25.21 17.44
CA TYR A 38 21.92 -25.80 16.40
C TYR A 38 20.63 -24.99 16.21
N HIS A 39 19.91 -24.64 17.28
CA HIS A 39 18.66 -23.87 17.18
C HIS A 39 18.90 -22.44 16.66
N GLN A 40 20.01 -21.80 17.04
CA GLN A 40 20.37 -20.48 16.49
C GLN A 40 20.69 -20.55 14.99
N PHE A 41 21.39 -21.60 14.56
CA PHE A 41 21.68 -21.86 13.14
C PHE A 41 20.40 -22.14 12.35
N GLU A 42 19.57 -23.06 12.84
CA GLU A 42 18.28 -23.43 12.25
C GLU A 42 17.40 -22.18 12.06
N GLY A 43 17.20 -21.37 13.10
CA GLY A 43 16.44 -20.13 13.01
C GLY A 43 17.02 -19.13 11.98
N GLY A 44 18.35 -19.07 11.85
CA GLY A 44 19.03 -18.29 10.81
C GLY A 44 18.73 -18.75 9.40
N VAL A 45 18.78 -20.06 9.16
CA VAL A 45 18.46 -20.66 7.87
C VAL A 45 16.99 -20.42 7.53
N LYS A 46 16.08 -20.68 8.47
CA LYS A 46 14.62 -20.47 8.31
C LYS A 46 14.29 -19.03 7.93
N LEU A 47 14.85 -18.05 8.65
CA LEU A 47 14.66 -16.63 8.36
C LEU A 47 15.14 -16.29 6.94
N GLY A 48 16.38 -16.66 6.60
CA GLY A 48 16.98 -16.29 5.32
C GLY A 48 16.27 -16.93 4.13
N ILE A 49 16.13 -18.26 4.14
CA ILE A 49 15.44 -19.00 3.07
C ILE A 49 14.00 -18.52 2.93
N GLY A 50 13.32 -18.32 4.06
CA GLY A 50 11.95 -17.84 4.12
C GLY A 50 11.79 -16.48 3.46
N ALA A 51 12.59 -15.49 3.90
CA ALA A 51 12.57 -14.13 3.39
C ALA A 51 12.92 -14.04 1.90
N PHE A 52 13.95 -14.77 1.43
CA PHE A 52 14.33 -14.77 0.02
C PHE A 52 13.23 -15.36 -0.87
N ASN A 53 12.69 -16.52 -0.51
CA ASN A 53 11.64 -17.16 -1.28
C ASN A 53 10.38 -16.30 -1.35
N LEU A 54 10.00 -15.71 -0.22
CA LEU A 54 8.86 -14.81 -0.15
C LEU A 54 9.07 -13.56 -1.00
N LEU A 55 10.18 -12.85 -0.84
CA LEU A 55 10.48 -11.63 -1.59
C LEU A 55 10.52 -11.87 -3.10
N LEU A 56 11.18 -12.94 -3.54
CA LEU A 56 11.29 -13.27 -4.96
C LEU A 56 9.92 -13.64 -5.56
N SER A 57 9.05 -14.31 -4.79
CA SER A 57 7.69 -14.67 -5.24
C SER A 57 6.75 -13.47 -5.47
N LEU A 58 7.15 -12.27 -5.04
CA LEU A 58 6.37 -11.04 -5.18
C LEU A 58 6.77 -10.21 -6.41
N LEU A 59 7.85 -10.58 -7.08
CA LEU A 59 8.37 -9.84 -8.22
C LEU A 59 7.54 -10.13 -9.49
N PRO A 60 7.27 -9.12 -10.35
CA PRO A 60 6.52 -9.34 -11.58
C PRO A 60 7.29 -10.26 -12.52
N GLY A 61 6.58 -11.08 -13.29
CA GLY A 61 7.17 -12.12 -14.16
C GLY A 61 8.26 -11.65 -15.16
N ARG A 62 8.33 -10.36 -15.52
CA ARG A 62 9.46 -9.85 -16.34
C ARG A 62 10.76 -9.74 -15.51
N ILE A 63 10.66 -9.28 -14.27
CA ILE A 63 11.81 -9.18 -13.35
C ILE A 63 12.19 -10.58 -12.86
N LEU A 64 11.20 -11.40 -12.53
CA LEU A 64 11.43 -12.77 -12.07
C LEU A 64 12.20 -13.59 -13.11
N ARG A 65 11.77 -13.60 -14.39
CA ARG A 65 12.46 -14.34 -15.47
C ARG A 65 13.93 -13.93 -15.63
N LEU A 66 14.25 -12.64 -15.46
CA LEU A 66 15.65 -12.16 -15.51
C LEU A 66 16.47 -12.70 -14.33
N LEU A 67 15.87 -12.79 -13.15
CA LEU A 67 16.52 -13.29 -11.95
C LEU A 67 16.64 -14.83 -11.96
N GLU A 68 15.63 -15.53 -12.48
CA GLU A 68 15.64 -16.99 -12.70
C GLU A 68 16.77 -17.43 -13.63
N PHE A 69 17.00 -16.69 -14.71
CA PHE A 69 18.13 -16.92 -15.60
C PHE A 69 19.49 -16.86 -14.87
N ILE A 70 19.58 -16.07 -13.79
CA ILE A 70 20.80 -15.87 -13.01
C ILE A 70 20.85 -16.81 -11.78
N GLY A 71 19.83 -17.66 -11.58
CA GLY A 71 19.77 -18.70 -10.54
C GLY A 71 18.89 -18.37 -9.32
N PHE A 72 18.05 -17.34 -9.39
CA PHE A 72 17.07 -17.03 -8.34
C PHE A 72 15.70 -17.61 -8.66
N SER A 73 15.14 -18.37 -7.74
CA SER A 73 13.75 -18.84 -7.83
C SER A 73 13.05 -18.54 -6.50
N GLY A 74 11.85 -17.97 -6.55
CA GLY A 74 11.05 -17.72 -5.36
C GLY A 74 9.83 -18.63 -5.33
N ASN A 75 9.60 -19.31 -4.21
CA ASN A 75 8.36 -20.03 -3.95
C ASN A 75 7.69 -19.47 -2.70
N ARG A 76 6.49 -18.89 -2.85
CA ARG A 76 5.76 -18.24 -1.77
C ARG A 76 5.47 -19.19 -0.61
N ASP A 77 5.00 -20.41 -0.91
CA ASP A 77 4.59 -21.39 0.09
C ASP A 77 5.77 -21.89 0.90
N ILE A 78 6.91 -22.15 0.23
CA ILE A 78 8.17 -22.47 0.92
C ILE A 78 8.62 -21.28 1.78
N GLY A 79 8.51 -20.06 1.26
CA GLY A 79 8.85 -18.84 1.98
C GLY A 79 8.08 -18.71 3.29
N LEU A 80 6.75 -18.84 3.22
CA LEU A 80 5.86 -18.76 4.37
C LEU A 80 6.08 -19.91 5.35
N LEU A 81 6.23 -21.15 4.85
CA LEU A 81 6.49 -22.31 5.69
C LEU A 81 7.77 -22.15 6.51
N GLN A 82 8.88 -21.77 5.87
CA GLN A 82 10.16 -21.60 6.58
C GLN A 82 10.09 -20.46 7.60
N LEU A 83 9.42 -19.35 7.29
CA LEU A 83 9.24 -18.27 8.25
C LEU A 83 8.37 -18.70 9.45
N ARG A 84 7.29 -19.45 9.23
CA ARG A 84 6.43 -19.97 10.30
C ARG A 84 7.19 -20.91 11.22
N GLU A 85 7.93 -21.87 10.66
CA GLU A 85 8.80 -22.78 11.43
C GLU A 85 9.85 -22.00 12.23
N GLY A 86 10.45 -20.98 11.62
CA GLY A 86 11.40 -20.09 12.27
C GLY A 86 10.79 -19.27 13.41
N ALA A 87 9.56 -18.79 13.25
CA ALA A 87 8.82 -18.03 14.24
C ALA A 87 8.36 -18.89 15.44
N SER A 88 8.01 -20.16 15.20
CA SER A 88 7.67 -21.12 16.27
C SER A 88 8.91 -21.65 17.03
N GLY A 89 10.12 -21.37 16.53
CA GLY A 89 11.36 -21.82 17.14
C GLY A 89 11.77 -21.00 18.37
N THR A 90 12.81 -21.45 19.06
CA THR A 90 13.36 -20.79 20.27
C THR A 90 14.56 -19.88 19.99
N SER A 91 14.93 -19.71 18.72
CA SER A 91 16.09 -18.90 18.33
C SER A 91 15.87 -17.40 18.56
N LEU A 92 16.95 -16.63 18.68
CA LEU A 92 16.87 -15.16 18.73
C LEU A 92 16.25 -14.54 17.46
N ARG A 93 16.20 -15.32 16.37
CA ARG A 93 15.68 -14.90 15.07
C ARG A 93 14.19 -15.19 14.91
N ALA A 94 13.57 -15.88 15.86
CA ALA A 94 12.13 -16.16 15.84
C ALA A 94 11.32 -14.87 15.72
N ILE A 95 11.68 -13.83 16.48
CA ILE A 95 11.01 -12.51 16.39
C ILE A 95 11.19 -11.85 15.02
N LEU A 96 12.33 -12.04 14.35
CA LEU A 96 12.55 -11.50 13.00
C LEU A 96 11.72 -12.26 11.96
N CYS A 97 11.54 -13.58 12.13
CA CYS A 97 10.60 -14.35 11.31
C CYS A 97 9.16 -13.85 11.51
N THR A 98 8.75 -13.66 12.76
CA THR A 98 7.45 -13.07 13.12
C THR A 98 7.27 -11.69 12.49
N PHE A 99 8.23 -10.78 12.63
CA PHE A 99 8.16 -9.45 12.02
C PHE A 99 8.13 -9.53 10.49
N THR A 100 8.85 -10.47 9.87
CA THR A 100 8.80 -10.66 8.41
C THR A 100 7.40 -11.09 7.96
N LEU A 101 6.77 -12.02 8.68
CA LEU A 101 5.39 -12.44 8.44
C LEU A 101 4.40 -11.29 8.67
N LEU A 102 4.55 -10.53 9.77
CA LEU A 102 3.71 -9.35 10.04
C LEU A 102 3.83 -8.30 8.92
N VAL A 103 5.05 -7.99 8.46
CA VAL A 103 5.24 -7.09 7.31
C VAL A 103 4.53 -7.63 6.06
N TYR A 104 4.64 -8.94 5.81
CA TYR A 104 4.00 -9.57 4.68
C TYR A 104 2.47 -9.43 4.74
N HIS A 105 1.85 -9.86 5.85
CA HIS A 105 0.40 -9.85 6.02
C HIS A 105 -0.16 -8.41 6.11
N THR A 106 0.50 -7.50 6.81
CA THR A 106 -0.08 -6.18 7.13
C THR A 106 0.33 -5.03 6.19
N PHE A 107 1.43 -5.19 5.43
CA PHE A 107 1.91 -4.16 4.50
C PHE A 107 2.01 -4.66 3.07
N VAL A 108 2.68 -5.79 2.82
CA VAL A 108 2.93 -6.27 1.45
C VAL A 108 1.62 -6.66 0.76
N CYS A 109 0.83 -7.55 1.38
CA CYS A 109 -0.46 -7.95 0.84
C CYS A 109 -1.38 -6.73 0.65
N PHE A 110 -1.36 -5.81 1.62
CA PHE A 110 -2.15 -4.58 1.58
C PHE A 110 -1.74 -3.65 0.42
N ILE A 111 -0.46 -3.30 0.28
CA ILE A 111 0.02 -2.35 -0.74
C ILE A 111 -0.14 -2.91 -2.15
N LEU A 112 0.11 -4.21 -2.32
CA LEU A 112 0.03 -4.90 -3.60
C LEU A 112 -1.41 -5.36 -3.91
N GLY A 113 -2.36 -5.19 -3.00
CA GLY A 113 -3.75 -5.63 -3.19
C GLY A 113 -3.88 -7.14 -3.39
N ILE A 114 -3.03 -7.94 -2.73
CA ILE A 114 -3.03 -9.40 -2.82
C ILE A 114 -4.13 -9.95 -1.91
N GLY A 115 -5.34 -10.13 -2.46
CA GLY A 115 -6.44 -10.83 -1.78
C GLY A 115 -6.75 -10.29 -0.38
N GLU A 116 -7.40 -11.12 0.44
CA GLU A 116 -7.56 -10.83 1.86
C GLU A 116 -6.26 -11.19 2.59
N ALA A 117 -5.66 -10.20 3.26
CA ALA A 117 -4.54 -10.45 4.15
C ALA A 117 -5.00 -11.41 5.27
N ASN A 118 -4.16 -12.41 5.59
CA ASN A 118 -4.41 -13.30 6.73
C ASN A 118 -4.17 -12.54 8.05
N LEU A 119 -5.17 -11.76 8.47
CA LEU A 119 -5.10 -10.96 9.70
C LEU A 119 -5.16 -11.85 10.95
N GLU A 120 -5.87 -12.98 10.89
CA GLU A 120 -5.95 -13.97 11.97
C GLU A 120 -4.55 -14.53 12.30
N GLU A 121 -3.77 -14.88 11.27
CA GLU A 121 -2.38 -15.29 11.46
C GLU A 121 -1.52 -14.15 12.02
N ALA A 122 -1.73 -12.90 11.55
CA ALA A 122 -1.00 -11.76 12.09
C ALA A 122 -1.29 -11.51 13.58
N GLU A 123 -2.54 -11.67 14.01
CA GLU A 123 -2.93 -11.60 15.44
C GLU A 123 -2.30 -12.73 16.24
N THR A 124 -2.40 -13.96 15.76
CA THR A 124 -1.84 -15.16 16.42
C THR A 124 -0.32 -15.05 16.60
N LEU A 125 0.37 -14.53 15.59
CA LEU A 125 1.82 -14.30 15.63
C LEU A 125 2.22 -13.22 16.63
N LEU A 126 1.38 -12.20 16.84
CA LEU A 126 1.68 -11.06 17.70
C LEU A 126 1.33 -11.32 19.17
N GLU A 127 0.29 -12.10 19.44
CA GLU A 127 -0.28 -12.33 20.78
C GLU A 127 0.77 -12.71 21.86
N PRO A 128 1.70 -13.67 21.63
CA PRO A 128 2.71 -13.99 22.63
C PRO A 128 3.64 -12.82 22.97
N TYR A 129 3.88 -11.92 22.01
CA TYR A 129 4.72 -10.73 22.21
C TYR A 129 3.97 -9.59 22.89
N LEU A 130 2.65 -9.48 22.71
CA LEU A 130 1.82 -8.56 23.48
C LEU A 130 1.84 -8.92 24.97
N GLN A 131 1.73 -10.20 25.28
CA GLN A 131 1.79 -10.68 26.67
C GLN A 131 3.18 -10.48 27.29
N LYS A 132 4.24 -10.78 26.52
CA LYS A 132 5.63 -10.70 27.01
C LYS A 132 6.18 -9.27 27.05
N PHE A 133 5.76 -8.42 26.13
CA PHE A 133 6.27 -7.05 25.95
C PHE A 133 5.10 -6.06 25.75
N PRO A 134 4.23 -5.85 26.75
CA PRO A 134 3.02 -5.06 26.61
C PRO A 134 3.29 -3.59 26.25
N ASN A 135 4.46 -3.05 26.65
CA ASN A 135 4.89 -1.69 26.31
C ASN A 135 5.92 -1.65 25.17
N GLY A 136 6.10 -2.76 24.44
CA GLY A 136 7.03 -2.82 23.32
C GLY A 136 6.51 -1.98 22.15
N SER A 137 7.19 -0.89 21.81
CA SER A 137 6.72 0.06 20.78
C SER A 137 6.45 -0.59 19.43
N ILE A 138 7.32 -1.48 18.94
CA ILE A 138 7.09 -2.22 17.69
C ILE A 138 5.87 -3.16 17.81
N ILE A 139 5.66 -3.76 18.99
CA ILE A 139 4.53 -4.66 19.25
C ILE A 139 3.21 -3.88 19.24
N LEU A 140 3.17 -2.75 19.96
CA LEU A 140 2.03 -1.82 19.96
C LEU A 140 1.73 -1.29 18.55
N PHE A 141 2.78 -0.94 17.78
CA PHE A 141 2.61 -0.51 16.39
C PHE A 141 1.91 -1.57 15.53
N TYR A 142 2.33 -2.83 15.62
CA TYR A 142 1.67 -3.91 14.87
C TYR A 142 0.25 -4.19 15.37
N ALA A 143 -0.01 -4.12 16.67
CA ALA A 143 -1.36 -4.27 17.23
C ALA A 143 -2.32 -3.19 16.71
N ALA A 144 -1.85 -1.95 16.66
CA ALA A 144 -2.58 -0.86 16.03
C ALA A 144 -2.77 -1.09 14.54
N ARG A 145 -1.72 -1.49 13.80
CA ARG A 145 -1.79 -1.74 12.36
C ARG A 145 -2.81 -2.82 12.01
N ILE A 146 -2.87 -3.91 12.77
CA ILE A 146 -3.90 -4.94 12.61
C ILE A 146 -5.30 -4.35 12.86
N SER A 147 -5.46 -3.58 13.94
CA SER A 147 -6.73 -2.90 14.25
C SER A 147 -7.18 -1.98 13.11
N ILE A 148 -6.26 -1.24 12.47
CA ILE A 148 -6.55 -0.42 11.28
C ILE A 148 -7.10 -1.28 10.15
N LEU A 149 -6.43 -2.39 9.82
CA LEU A 149 -6.83 -3.27 8.73
C LEU A 149 -8.17 -3.97 8.97
N GLN A 150 -8.59 -4.09 10.23
CA GLN A 150 -9.92 -4.55 10.64
C GLN A 150 -11.00 -3.45 10.59
N GLY A 151 -10.63 -2.18 10.41
CA GLY A 151 -11.55 -1.04 10.47
C GLY A 151 -11.80 -0.50 11.89
N ASN A 152 -11.03 -0.96 12.88
CA ASN A 152 -11.11 -0.55 14.29
C ASN A 152 -10.26 0.71 14.52
N PHE A 153 -10.61 1.81 13.86
CA PHE A 153 -9.79 3.03 13.82
C PHE A 153 -9.62 3.71 15.18
N GLU A 154 -10.67 3.76 15.99
CA GLU A 154 -10.66 4.39 17.31
C GLU A 154 -9.71 3.64 18.27
N LYS A 155 -9.78 2.30 18.26
CA LYS A 155 -8.83 1.44 19.01
C LYS A 155 -7.41 1.64 18.51
N ALA A 156 -7.20 1.64 17.20
CA ALA A 156 -5.87 1.84 16.61
C ALA A 156 -5.26 3.20 17.00
N GLN A 157 -6.06 4.26 17.02
CA GLN A 157 -5.60 5.59 17.42
C GLN A 157 -5.08 5.61 18.85
N LEU A 158 -5.82 5.01 19.79
CA LEU A 158 -5.39 4.89 21.18
C LEU A 158 -4.07 4.13 21.28
N THR A 159 -3.99 2.95 20.66
CA THR A 159 -2.77 2.11 20.70
C THR A 159 -1.56 2.79 20.02
N LEU A 160 -1.77 3.60 18.97
CA LEU A 160 -0.68 4.39 18.36
C LEU A 160 -0.19 5.51 19.28
N GLN A 161 -1.09 6.15 20.03
CA GLN A 161 -0.71 7.14 21.04
C GLN A 161 0.09 6.49 22.18
N GLU A 162 -0.33 5.31 22.65
CA GLU A 162 0.42 4.50 23.62
C GLU A 162 1.81 4.11 23.06
N CYS A 163 1.89 3.69 21.80
CA CYS A 163 3.15 3.39 21.12
C CYS A 163 4.11 4.59 21.09
N ILE A 164 3.59 5.79 20.80
CA ILE A 164 4.38 7.03 20.83
C ILE A 164 4.85 7.34 22.25
N ALA A 165 3.99 7.15 23.26
CA ALA A 165 4.31 7.39 24.66
C ALA A 165 5.34 6.39 25.23
N ALA A 166 5.36 5.16 24.71
CA ALA A 166 6.20 4.07 25.22
C ALA A 166 7.72 4.30 25.05
N GLN A 167 8.14 5.17 24.13
CA GLN A 167 9.57 5.44 23.89
C GLN A 167 9.82 6.81 23.27
N GLN A 168 11.00 7.40 23.47
CA GLN A 168 11.39 8.69 22.86
C GLN A 168 12.70 8.66 22.07
N GLU A 169 13.44 7.56 22.11
CA GLU A 169 14.77 7.44 21.50
C GLU A 169 14.69 7.29 19.97
N TRP A 170 13.72 6.52 19.48
CA TRP A 170 13.59 6.14 18.08
C TRP A 170 12.44 6.92 17.43
N LYS A 171 12.72 8.16 17.02
CA LYS A 171 11.75 9.04 16.34
C LYS A 171 11.17 8.45 15.07
N GLN A 172 11.86 7.52 14.43
CA GLN A 172 11.37 6.79 13.25
C GLN A 172 10.11 5.98 13.56
N ILE A 173 9.98 5.43 14.77
CA ILE A 173 8.76 4.73 15.20
C ILE A 173 7.62 5.73 15.39
N HIS A 174 7.89 6.93 15.91
CA HIS A 174 6.89 8.01 15.97
C HIS A 174 6.42 8.40 14.58
N HIS A 175 7.32 8.54 13.61
CA HIS A 175 6.94 8.84 12.23
C HIS A 175 6.06 7.74 11.62
N LEU A 176 6.31 6.46 11.91
CA LEU A 176 5.42 5.38 11.50
C LEU A 176 4.02 5.53 12.14
N CYS A 177 3.97 5.89 13.42
CA CYS A 177 2.71 6.13 14.11
C CYS A 177 1.96 7.35 13.55
N TYR A 178 2.66 8.45 13.27
CA TYR A 178 2.08 9.64 12.66
C TYR A 178 1.51 9.35 11.27
N TRP A 179 2.17 8.50 10.48
CA TRP A 179 1.67 8.05 9.19
C TRP A 179 0.36 7.28 9.33
N GLU A 180 0.30 6.30 10.23
CA GLU A 180 -0.92 5.51 10.46
C GLU A 180 -2.04 6.37 11.08
N LEU A 181 -1.74 7.25 12.04
CA LEU A 181 -2.71 8.18 12.64
C LEU A 181 -3.30 9.14 11.60
N MET A 182 -2.46 9.70 10.72
CA MET A 182 -2.91 10.54 9.61
C MET A 182 -3.94 9.81 8.74
N TRP A 183 -3.70 8.54 8.41
CA TRP A 183 -4.65 7.74 7.63
C TRP A 183 -5.91 7.39 8.43
N CYS A 184 -5.82 6.99 9.70
CA CYS A 184 -7.00 6.75 10.54
C CYS A 184 -7.94 7.96 10.56
N TYR A 185 -7.41 9.16 10.79
CA TYR A 185 -8.21 10.38 10.77
C TYR A 185 -8.71 10.74 9.36
N THR A 186 -7.94 10.43 8.31
CA THR A 186 -8.40 10.58 6.92
C THR A 186 -9.59 9.67 6.60
N PHE A 187 -9.58 8.41 7.04
CA PHE A 187 -10.69 7.48 6.84
C PHE A 187 -11.97 7.95 7.54
N GLN A 188 -11.83 8.59 8.71
CA GLN A 188 -12.92 9.20 9.46
C GLN A 188 -13.31 10.61 8.95
N GLN A 189 -12.67 11.12 7.89
CA GLN A 189 -12.81 12.50 7.40
C GLN A 189 -12.57 13.57 8.48
N ASN A 190 -11.78 13.26 9.50
CA ASN A 190 -11.30 14.23 10.49
C ASN A 190 -10.04 14.93 9.95
N TRP A 191 -10.27 15.80 8.97
CA TRP A 191 -9.21 16.44 8.19
C TRP A 191 -8.25 17.26 9.04
N LEU A 192 -8.72 17.91 10.10
CA LEU A 192 -7.88 18.75 10.96
C LEU A 192 -6.89 17.90 11.78
N GLN A 193 -7.31 16.76 12.33
CA GLN A 193 -6.38 15.86 13.02
C GLN A 193 -5.44 15.18 12.03
N ALA A 194 -5.94 14.75 10.86
CA ALA A 194 -5.09 14.20 9.80
C ALA A 194 -3.99 15.19 9.39
N TYR A 195 -4.35 16.47 9.24
CA TYR A 195 -3.42 17.56 8.94
C TYR A 195 -2.32 17.69 10.00
N ARG A 196 -2.66 17.64 11.29
CA ARG A 196 -1.65 17.78 12.37
C ARG A 196 -0.56 16.72 12.27
N TYR A 197 -0.92 15.46 12.00
CA TYR A 197 0.07 14.39 11.82
C TYR A 197 0.82 14.51 10.49
N ALA A 198 0.16 14.94 9.41
CA ALA A 198 0.83 15.23 8.14
C ALA A 198 1.87 16.36 8.29
N ASP A 199 1.58 17.37 9.09
CA ASP A 199 2.49 18.47 9.40
C ASP A 199 3.69 18.02 10.25
N LEU A 200 3.48 17.19 11.28
CA LEU A 200 4.58 16.56 12.04
C LEU A 200 5.51 15.77 11.12
N LEU A 201 4.96 14.94 10.22
CA LEU A 201 5.75 14.22 9.21
C LEU A 201 6.54 15.15 8.30
N CYS A 202 5.92 16.24 7.84
CA CYS A 202 6.59 17.26 7.01
C CYS A 202 7.75 17.92 7.75
N LYS A 203 7.61 18.22 9.04
CA LYS A 203 8.63 18.87 9.86
C LYS A 203 9.77 17.91 10.19
N GLU A 204 9.44 16.72 10.68
CA GLU A 204 10.40 15.84 11.34
C GLU A 204 11.02 14.79 10.41
N SER A 205 10.24 14.18 9.52
CA SER A 205 10.72 13.05 8.72
C SER A 205 11.45 13.48 7.45
N ARG A 206 12.59 12.84 7.15
CA ARG A 206 13.37 13.07 5.92
C ARG A 206 13.17 11.97 4.86
N TRP A 207 12.31 10.99 5.11
CA TRP A 207 12.20 9.80 4.27
C TRP A 207 11.62 10.07 2.88
N SER A 208 10.52 10.83 2.78
CA SER A 208 9.93 11.23 1.49
C SER A 208 9.25 12.59 1.61
N LYS A 209 10.08 13.66 1.67
CA LYS A 209 9.61 15.04 1.86
C LYS A 209 8.55 15.45 0.82
N ALA A 210 8.73 15.08 -0.45
CA ALA A 210 7.74 15.37 -1.49
C ALA A 210 6.37 14.74 -1.21
N ILE A 211 6.32 13.50 -0.71
CA ILE A 211 5.05 12.85 -0.36
C ILE A 211 4.41 13.47 0.86
N TYR A 212 5.19 13.74 1.91
CA TYR A 212 4.62 14.35 3.12
C TYR A 212 4.02 15.72 2.82
N VAL A 213 4.74 16.57 2.05
CA VAL A 213 4.22 17.88 1.65
C VAL A 213 3.00 17.76 0.73
N PHE A 214 3.02 16.84 -0.23
CA PHE A 214 1.84 16.58 -1.07
C PHE A 214 0.63 16.17 -0.23
N GLN A 215 0.81 15.22 0.69
CA GLN A 215 -0.27 14.69 1.53
C GLN A 215 -0.81 15.77 2.48
N LYS A 216 0.07 16.59 3.07
CA LYS A 216 -0.33 17.76 3.86
C LYS A 216 -1.18 18.73 3.04
N ALA A 217 -0.74 19.09 1.84
CA ALA A 217 -1.49 19.97 0.95
C ALA A 217 -2.82 19.35 0.50
N ALA A 218 -2.83 18.06 0.17
CA ALA A 218 -4.01 17.31 -0.22
C ALA A 218 -5.06 17.24 0.90
N ILE A 219 -4.64 17.03 2.15
CA ILE A 219 -5.53 17.04 3.32
C ILE A 219 -6.07 18.46 3.57
N LEU A 220 -5.24 19.49 3.45
CA LEU A 220 -5.67 20.89 3.55
C LEU A 220 -6.73 21.25 2.50
N CYS A 221 -6.67 20.69 1.29
CA CYS A 221 -7.71 20.87 0.26
C CYS A 221 -9.07 20.31 0.66
N MET A 222 -9.14 19.41 1.65
CA MET A 222 -10.40 18.84 2.14
C MET A 222 -11.02 19.64 3.30
N LEU A 223 -10.28 20.59 3.87
CA LEU A 223 -10.75 21.44 4.96
C LEU A 223 -11.58 22.63 4.43
N PRO A 224 -12.56 23.12 5.21
CA PRO A 224 -13.18 24.42 4.94
C PRO A 224 -12.12 25.54 4.92
N ASP A 225 -12.30 26.53 4.05
CA ASP A 225 -11.34 27.64 3.88
C ASP A 225 -11.02 28.37 5.19
N ASP A 226 -12.01 28.53 6.08
CA ASP A 226 -11.81 29.19 7.38
C ASP A 226 -10.93 28.38 8.34
N ASP A 227 -10.98 27.05 8.26
CA ASP A 227 -10.09 26.20 9.04
C ASP A 227 -8.68 26.17 8.46
N VAL A 228 -8.54 26.19 7.12
CA VAL A 228 -7.24 26.36 6.45
C VAL A 228 -6.56 27.66 6.90
N LYS A 229 -7.29 28.78 6.94
CA LYS A 229 -6.74 30.06 7.43
C LYS A 229 -6.18 29.96 8.85
N LYS A 230 -6.84 29.24 9.76
CA LYS A 230 -6.37 29.05 11.15
C LYS A 230 -5.07 28.27 11.24
N THR A 231 -4.74 27.44 10.24
CA THR A 231 -3.47 26.71 10.21
C THR A 231 -2.26 27.59 9.87
N GLY A 232 -2.48 28.74 9.22
CA GLY A 232 -1.41 29.59 8.69
C GLY A 232 -0.72 29.04 7.43
N GLU A 233 -1.22 27.93 6.88
CA GLU A 233 -0.64 27.29 5.71
C GLU A 233 -1.10 27.94 4.40
N ASN A 234 -0.24 27.87 3.38
CA ASN A 234 -0.57 28.29 2.03
C ASN A 234 -0.53 27.07 1.09
N ILE A 235 -1.71 26.54 0.75
CA ILE A 235 -1.88 25.35 -0.10
C ILE A 235 -1.13 25.50 -1.44
N VAL A 236 -1.23 26.67 -2.08
CA VAL A 236 -0.58 26.94 -3.37
C VAL A 236 0.94 26.87 -3.25
N SER A 237 1.51 27.48 -2.21
CA SER A 237 2.95 27.41 -1.91
C SER A 237 3.40 25.97 -1.66
N LEU A 238 2.61 25.21 -0.88
CA LEU A 238 2.91 23.81 -0.58
C LEU A 238 2.97 22.95 -1.86
N PHE A 239 2.04 23.11 -2.80
CA PHE A 239 2.10 22.38 -4.08
C PHE A 239 3.26 22.82 -4.98
N ARG A 240 3.58 24.13 -5.02
CA ARG A 240 4.66 24.66 -5.86
C ARG A 240 6.05 24.16 -5.48
N GLN A 241 6.31 23.90 -4.20
CA GLN A 241 7.63 23.41 -3.76
C GLN A 241 7.87 21.91 -4.03
N ILE A 242 6.84 21.11 -4.37
CA ILE A 242 6.93 19.64 -4.43
C ILE A 242 7.97 19.15 -5.46
N GLU A 243 8.08 19.83 -6.61
CA GLU A 243 9.06 19.47 -7.64
C GLU A 243 10.50 19.53 -7.11
N GLY A 244 10.81 20.53 -6.28
CA GLY A 244 12.13 20.70 -5.65
C GLY A 244 12.44 19.69 -4.55
N LEU A 245 11.42 19.00 -4.01
CA LEU A 245 11.56 18.04 -2.91
C LEU A 245 11.74 16.59 -3.36
N ARG A 246 11.65 16.33 -4.67
CA ARG A 246 11.71 14.98 -5.25
C ARG A 246 13.11 14.38 -5.13
N GLN A 247 13.20 13.20 -4.52
CA GLN A 247 14.44 12.43 -4.44
C GLN A 247 14.59 11.45 -5.60
N ARG A 248 15.83 11.01 -5.80
CA ARG A 248 16.18 9.95 -6.76
C ARG A 248 16.93 8.84 -6.01
N ILE A 249 16.42 7.63 -6.12
CA ILE A 249 17.09 6.43 -5.60
C ILE A 249 17.72 5.71 -6.79
N ALA A 250 19.04 5.52 -6.74
CA ALA A 250 19.81 4.90 -7.83
C ALA A 250 19.54 5.56 -9.21
N GLY A 251 19.39 6.90 -9.23
CA GLY A 251 19.13 7.68 -10.43
C GLY A 251 17.68 7.65 -10.95
N LYS A 252 16.79 6.85 -10.35
CA LYS A 252 15.36 6.82 -10.68
C LYS A 252 14.56 7.55 -9.60
N SER A 253 13.62 8.41 -9.99
CA SER A 253 12.68 8.99 -9.02
C SER A 253 11.65 7.96 -8.57
N ILE A 254 11.21 8.09 -7.32
CA ILE A 254 10.20 7.23 -6.71
C ILE A 254 8.86 7.43 -7.45
N PRO A 255 8.14 6.36 -7.85
CA PRO A 255 6.90 6.48 -8.62
C PRO A 255 5.85 7.38 -7.98
N THR A 256 5.64 7.26 -6.67
CA THR A 256 4.68 8.08 -5.92
C THR A 256 5.09 9.56 -5.91
N GLU A 257 6.38 9.88 -5.80
CA GLU A 257 6.84 11.27 -5.86
C GLU A 257 6.69 11.85 -7.27
N LYS A 258 6.90 11.04 -8.32
CA LYS A 258 6.61 11.47 -9.70
C LYS A 258 5.11 11.77 -9.88
N PHE A 259 4.24 10.96 -9.27
CA PHE A 259 2.80 11.19 -9.28
C PHE A 259 2.47 12.52 -8.59
N ALA A 260 2.96 12.73 -7.37
CA ALA A 260 2.77 13.98 -6.62
C ALA A 260 3.22 15.22 -7.41
N VAL A 261 4.41 15.16 -8.03
CA VAL A 261 4.92 16.25 -8.88
C VAL A 261 4.05 16.49 -10.12
N ARG A 262 3.53 15.42 -10.75
CA ARG A 262 2.64 15.58 -11.92
C ARG A 262 1.34 16.27 -11.51
N LYS A 263 0.72 15.86 -10.40
CA LYS A 263 -0.51 16.47 -9.89
C LYS A 263 -0.29 17.92 -9.44
N SER A 264 0.85 18.23 -8.82
CA SER A 264 1.15 19.58 -8.33
C SER A 264 1.35 20.62 -9.44
N ARG A 265 1.53 20.21 -10.71
CA ARG A 265 1.68 21.12 -11.87
C ARG A 265 0.48 22.01 -12.08
N ARG A 266 -0.74 21.59 -11.67
CA ARG A 266 -1.93 22.43 -11.74
C ARG A 266 -1.81 23.74 -10.93
N TYR A 267 -0.85 23.80 -10.00
CA TYR A 267 -0.55 24.97 -9.17
C TYR A 267 0.64 25.81 -9.66
N ALA A 268 1.27 25.45 -10.79
CA ALA A 268 2.47 26.14 -11.28
C ALA A 268 2.17 27.53 -11.85
N SER A 269 1.02 27.72 -12.48
CA SER A 269 0.57 29.01 -13.05
C SER A 269 0.22 30.03 -11.96
N SER A 270 0.11 31.30 -12.35
CA SER A 270 -0.38 32.38 -11.49
C SER A 270 -1.84 32.19 -11.08
N GLN A 271 -2.65 31.61 -11.96
CA GLN A 271 -4.03 31.17 -11.69
C GLN A 271 -4.06 29.63 -11.60
N PRO A 272 -3.89 29.07 -10.39
CA PRO A 272 -3.84 27.62 -10.21
C PRO A 272 -5.21 26.98 -10.40
N VAL A 273 -5.26 25.78 -11.00
CA VAL A 273 -6.46 24.94 -11.04
C VAL A 273 -6.40 23.98 -9.85
N LYS A 274 -7.44 23.98 -9.01
CA LYS A 274 -7.49 23.13 -7.83
C LYS A 274 -7.58 21.65 -8.23
N LEU A 275 -6.99 20.77 -7.43
CA LEU A 275 -7.19 19.33 -7.56
C LEU A 275 -8.53 18.93 -6.92
N ILE A 276 -9.25 18.02 -7.56
CA ILE A 276 -10.50 17.47 -7.02
C ILE A 276 -10.20 16.31 -6.06
N LEU A 277 -10.72 16.40 -4.84
CA LEU A 277 -10.58 15.40 -3.77
C LEU A 277 -9.17 14.76 -3.64
N PRO A 278 -8.06 15.54 -3.61
CA PRO A 278 -6.71 14.99 -3.71
C PRO A 278 -6.34 14.04 -2.55
N ALA A 279 -6.94 14.21 -1.37
CA ALA A 279 -6.74 13.26 -0.27
C ALA A 279 -7.35 11.89 -0.56
N LEU A 280 -8.51 11.84 -1.22
CA LEU A 280 -9.16 10.58 -1.60
C LEU A 280 -8.47 9.92 -2.80
N GLU A 281 -7.95 10.71 -3.74
CA GLU A 281 -7.07 10.19 -4.80
C GLU A 281 -5.83 9.50 -4.20
N MET A 282 -5.18 10.14 -3.21
CA MET A 282 -4.06 9.52 -2.50
C MET A 282 -4.50 8.30 -1.67
N MET A 283 -5.68 8.33 -1.07
CA MET A 283 -6.24 7.19 -0.38
C MET A 283 -6.37 5.98 -1.33
N TYR A 284 -6.82 6.20 -2.56
CA TYR A 284 -6.84 5.15 -3.58
C TYR A 284 -5.43 4.66 -3.94
N VAL A 285 -4.49 5.60 -4.17
CA VAL A 285 -3.08 5.25 -4.47
C VAL A 285 -2.49 4.35 -3.39
N TRP A 286 -2.83 4.55 -2.12
CA TRP A 286 -2.34 3.75 -0.99
C TRP A 286 -3.20 2.54 -0.64
N ASN A 287 -4.18 2.18 -1.48
CA ASN A 287 -5.14 1.08 -1.25
C ASN A 287 -6.04 1.28 -0.01
N GLY A 288 -6.24 2.52 0.43
CA GLY A 288 -7.01 2.88 1.63
C GLY A 288 -8.51 2.56 1.53
N PHE A 289 -9.08 2.51 0.32
CA PHE A 289 -10.48 2.10 0.12
C PHE A 289 -10.76 0.66 0.60
N ALA A 290 -9.77 -0.24 0.53
CA ALA A 290 -9.89 -1.59 1.06
C ALA A 290 -9.99 -1.64 2.58
N VAL A 291 -9.50 -0.60 3.27
CA VAL A 291 -9.56 -0.46 4.73
C VAL A 291 -10.87 0.19 5.15
N VAL A 292 -11.16 1.38 4.61
CA VAL A 292 -12.40 2.09 4.98
C VAL A 292 -13.64 1.32 4.57
N GLY A 293 -13.57 0.50 3.52
CA GLY A 293 -14.64 -0.40 3.09
C GLY A 293 -15.08 -1.44 4.13
N LYS A 294 -14.30 -1.65 5.21
CA LYS A 294 -14.71 -2.47 6.36
C LYS A 294 -15.70 -1.74 7.31
N ARG A 295 -15.87 -0.43 7.11
CA ARG A 295 -16.75 0.46 7.88
C ARG A 295 -17.77 1.11 6.95
N THR A 296 -18.98 0.55 6.94
CA THR A 296 -20.08 1.02 6.07
C THR A 296 -20.40 2.50 6.30
N ASP A 297 -20.46 2.92 7.57
CA ASP A 297 -20.74 4.30 7.98
C ASP A 297 -19.73 5.30 7.37
N LEU A 298 -18.44 4.98 7.44
CA LEU A 298 -17.38 5.84 6.90
C LEU A 298 -17.34 5.79 5.37
N THR A 299 -17.61 4.63 4.77
CA THR A 299 -17.68 4.49 3.31
C THR A 299 -18.86 5.26 2.71
N GLU A 300 -20.02 5.26 3.37
CA GLU A 300 -21.17 6.10 2.99
C GLU A 300 -20.85 7.58 3.14
N SER A 301 -20.19 7.97 4.24
CA SER A 301 -19.75 9.35 4.45
C SER A 301 -18.81 9.83 3.33
N LEU A 302 -17.90 8.99 2.86
CA LEU A 302 -17.04 9.31 1.71
C LEU A 302 -17.83 9.43 0.40
N LEU A 303 -18.82 8.56 0.19
CA LEU A 303 -19.69 8.62 -0.99
C LEU A 303 -20.43 9.95 -1.05
N ILE A 304 -20.98 10.42 0.08
CA ILE A 304 -21.65 11.73 0.18
C ILE A 304 -20.70 12.88 -0.19
N THR A 305 -19.46 12.85 0.32
CA THR A 305 -18.44 13.85 -0.05
C THR A 305 -18.16 13.86 -1.55
N ILE A 306 -18.05 12.67 -2.17
CA ILE A 306 -17.80 12.53 -3.61
C ILE A 306 -18.99 13.04 -4.43
N GLU A 307 -20.23 12.68 -4.06
CA GLU A 307 -21.45 13.10 -4.76
C GLU A 307 -21.70 14.61 -4.66
N LYS A 308 -21.36 15.21 -3.52
CA LYS A 308 -21.40 16.67 -3.35
C LYS A 308 -20.43 17.36 -4.31
N GLU A 309 -19.20 16.86 -4.42
CA GLU A 309 -18.18 17.44 -5.30
C GLU A 309 -18.52 17.20 -6.78
N GLU A 310 -19.08 16.04 -7.12
CA GLU A 310 -19.62 15.75 -8.45
C GLU A 310 -20.72 16.73 -8.86
N THR A 311 -21.66 16.99 -7.95
CA THR A 311 -22.73 17.98 -8.18
C THR A 311 -22.18 19.39 -8.33
N ALA A 312 -21.18 19.76 -7.52
CA ALA A 312 -20.53 21.06 -7.62
C ALA A 312 -19.85 21.24 -8.99
N LEU A 313 -19.05 20.24 -9.42
CA LEU A 313 -18.35 20.24 -10.70
C LEU A 313 -19.31 20.32 -11.89
N GLN A 314 -20.44 19.62 -11.85
CA GLN A 314 -21.46 19.67 -12.91
C GLN A 314 -22.15 21.03 -13.04
N ASN A 315 -22.24 21.78 -11.93
CA ASN A 315 -22.87 23.09 -11.88
C ASN A 315 -21.89 24.25 -12.18
N GLU A 316 -20.60 23.97 -12.41
CA GLU A 316 -19.63 24.99 -12.76
C GLU A 316 -19.92 25.57 -14.16
N ALA A 317 -20.03 26.90 -14.26
CA ALA A 317 -20.30 27.56 -15.53
C ALA A 317 -19.11 27.50 -16.52
N ASN A 318 -17.88 27.41 -15.99
CA ASN A 318 -16.65 27.43 -16.78
C ASN A 318 -15.79 26.21 -16.45
N HIS A 319 -15.81 25.23 -17.33
CA HIS A 319 -15.00 24.03 -17.19
C HIS A 319 -13.53 24.30 -17.53
N SER A 320 -12.63 23.91 -16.63
CA SER A 320 -11.20 23.93 -16.90
C SER A 320 -10.80 22.87 -17.93
N GLU A 321 -9.57 22.96 -18.44
CA GLU A 321 -9.03 21.92 -19.33
C GLU A 321 -8.94 20.53 -18.70
N TYR A 322 -9.03 20.43 -17.37
CA TYR A 322 -8.98 19.20 -16.57
C TYR A 322 -10.36 18.60 -16.27
N TYR A 323 -11.44 19.21 -16.75
CA TYR A 323 -12.80 18.81 -16.40
C TYR A 323 -13.08 17.31 -16.58
N MET A 324 -12.72 16.74 -17.73
CA MET A 324 -12.96 15.32 -18.00
C MET A 324 -12.07 14.40 -17.17
N ASP A 325 -10.84 14.82 -16.86
CA ASP A 325 -9.96 14.12 -15.94
C ASP A 325 -10.57 14.08 -14.51
N ASP A 326 -11.15 15.20 -14.07
CA ASP A 326 -11.78 15.34 -12.75
C ASP A 326 -13.10 14.56 -12.64
N VAL A 327 -13.94 14.59 -13.68
CA VAL A 327 -15.14 13.74 -13.79
C VAL A 327 -14.77 12.27 -13.70
N CYS A 328 -13.74 11.84 -14.44
CA CYS A 328 -13.30 10.44 -14.43
C CYS A 328 -12.72 10.01 -13.07
N LEU A 329 -11.99 10.90 -12.39
CA LEU A 329 -11.50 10.64 -11.03
C LEU A 329 -12.67 10.49 -10.05
N LEU A 330 -13.66 11.38 -10.10
CA LEU A 330 -14.87 11.26 -9.26
C LEU A 330 -15.59 9.94 -9.49
N GLN A 331 -15.81 9.53 -10.75
CA GLN A 331 -16.45 8.26 -11.06
C GLN A 331 -15.65 7.05 -10.55
N LEU A 332 -14.32 7.06 -10.68
CA LEU A 332 -13.48 6.01 -10.11
C LEU A 332 -13.64 5.92 -8.58
N LEU A 333 -13.55 7.05 -7.88
CA LEU A 333 -13.69 7.10 -6.41
C LEU A 333 -15.10 6.71 -5.96
N LYS A 334 -16.13 7.19 -6.65
CA LYS A 334 -17.54 6.85 -6.42
C LYS A 334 -17.79 5.35 -6.61
N GLY A 335 -17.29 4.79 -7.71
CA GLY A 335 -17.39 3.37 -8.02
C GLY A 335 -16.71 2.49 -6.95
N LEU A 336 -15.59 2.94 -6.39
CA LEU A 336 -14.93 2.25 -5.26
C LEU A 336 -15.82 2.23 -4.01
N CYS A 337 -16.38 3.36 -3.59
CA CYS A 337 -17.32 3.41 -2.46
C CYS A 337 -18.51 2.47 -2.70
N LEU A 338 -19.15 2.57 -3.86
CA LEU A 338 -20.30 1.75 -4.22
C LEU A 338 -19.97 0.25 -4.23
N LYS A 339 -18.79 -0.13 -4.73
CA LYS A 339 -18.29 -1.51 -4.72
C LYS A 339 -18.15 -2.05 -3.29
N TYR A 340 -17.52 -1.29 -2.39
CA TYR A 340 -17.36 -1.71 -0.99
C TYR A 340 -18.68 -1.69 -0.20
N LEU A 341 -19.65 -0.86 -0.59
CA LEU A 341 -21.02 -0.88 -0.06
C LEU A 341 -21.89 -2.00 -0.66
N GLY A 342 -21.35 -2.86 -1.53
CA GLY A 342 -22.10 -3.94 -2.19
C GLY A 342 -23.05 -3.48 -3.30
N ARG A 343 -23.05 -2.18 -3.66
CA ARG A 343 -23.88 -1.61 -4.73
C ARG A 343 -23.22 -1.82 -6.11
N LEU A 344 -23.01 -3.08 -6.45
CA LEU A 344 -22.10 -3.47 -7.54
C LEU A 344 -22.54 -2.98 -8.91
N LEU A 345 -23.84 -2.92 -9.20
CA LEU A 345 -24.33 -2.44 -10.50
C LEU A 345 -24.03 -0.94 -10.70
N GLN A 346 -24.23 -0.14 -9.66
CA GLN A 346 -23.92 1.29 -9.69
C GLN A 346 -22.41 1.53 -9.82
N ALA A 347 -21.61 0.74 -9.10
CA ALA A 347 -20.16 0.78 -9.22
C ALA A 347 -19.67 0.49 -10.64
N GLU A 348 -20.26 -0.52 -11.29
CA GLU A 348 -19.96 -0.87 -12.68
C GLU A 348 -20.32 0.25 -13.67
N LEU A 349 -21.44 0.95 -13.45
CA LEU A 349 -21.81 2.12 -14.27
C LEU A 349 -20.76 3.24 -14.16
N CYS A 350 -20.32 3.57 -12.94
CA CYS A 350 -19.27 4.56 -12.72
C CYS A 350 -17.97 4.16 -13.45
N PHE A 351 -17.54 2.90 -13.32
CA PHE A 351 -16.31 2.43 -13.98
C PHE A 351 -16.43 2.46 -15.51
N ASN A 352 -17.58 2.06 -16.06
CA ASN A 352 -17.82 2.12 -17.51
C ASN A 352 -17.80 3.56 -18.04
N GLN A 353 -18.30 4.53 -17.27
CA GLN A 353 -18.23 5.94 -17.66
C GLN A 353 -16.79 6.44 -17.82
N VAL A 354 -15.88 6.05 -16.91
CA VAL A 354 -14.44 6.38 -17.05
C VAL A 354 -13.86 5.78 -18.32
N ILE A 355 -14.12 4.49 -18.57
CA ILE A 355 -13.59 3.77 -19.73
C ILE A 355 -14.11 4.39 -21.04
N GLN A 356 -15.40 4.73 -21.11
CA GLN A 356 -16.00 5.38 -22.28
C GLN A 356 -15.47 6.80 -22.52
N SER A 357 -14.96 7.45 -21.48
CA SER A 357 -14.41 8.80 -21.54
C SER A 357 -12.91 8.83 -21.88
N GLU A 358 -12.27 7.70 -22.16
CA GLU A 358 -10.82 7.58 -22.40
C GLU A 358 -10.29 8.63 -23.38
N LYS A 359 -10.94 8.81 -24.53
CA LYS A 359 -10.49 9.76 -25.57
C LYS A 359 -10.57 11.23 -25.16
N GLN A 360 -11.28 11.53 -24.08
CA GLN A 360 -11.51 12.88 -23.57
C GLN A 360 -10.56 13.23 -22.41
N ILE A 361 -9.91 12.23 -21.79
CA ILE A 361 -8.90 12.43 -20.75
C ILE A 361 -7.64 13.01 -21.39
N LYS A 362 -7.10 14.08 -20.81
CA LYS A 362 -5.92 14.76 -21.36
C LYS A 362 -4.64 14.47 -20.59
N TYR A 363 -4.72 14.39 -19.26
CA TYR A 363 -3.56 14.43 -18.37
C TYR A 363 -3.42 13.15 -17.53
N ASP A 364 -4.49 12.75 -16.86
CA ASP A 364 -4.55 11.66 -15.90
C ASP A 364 -4.88 10.33 -16.58
N ASN A 365 -4.10 9.99 -17.62
CA ASN A 365 -4.22 8.76 -18.42
C ASN A 365 -4.12 7.46 -17.60
N TYR A 366 -3.71 7.54 -16.33
CA TYR A 366 -3.70 6.39 -15.43
C TYR A 366 -5.12 5.95 -15.02
N LEU A 367 -6.11 6.84 -15.10
CA LEU A 367 -7.48 6.56 -14.63
C LEU A 367 -8.10 5.36 -15.35
N VAL A 368 -7.90 5.24 -16.66
CA VAL A 368 -8.48 4.15 -17.46
C VAL A 368 -7.92 2.77 -17.09
N PRO A 369 -6.60 2.51 -17.12
CA PRO A 369 -6.08 1.19 -16.74
C PRO A 369 -6.35 0.84 -15.27
N PHE A 370 -6.31 1.82 -14.35
CA PHE A 370 -6.69 1.57 -12.95
C PHE A 370 -8.18 1.23 -12.82
N THR A 371 -9.07 1.88 -13.58
CA THR A 371 -10.51 1.58 -13.57
C THR A 371 -10.81 0.21 -14.16
N LEU A 372 -10.15 -0.17 -15.28
CA LEU A 372 -10.25 -1.52 -15.85
C LEU A 372 -9.83 -2.59 -14.82
N TYR A 373 -8.76 -2.33 -14.07
CA TYR A 373 -8.34 -3.23 -12.99
C TYR A 373 -9.41 -3.34 -11.89
N GLU A 374 -9.98 -2.22 -11.42
CA GLU A 374 -11.02 -2.25 -10.37
C GLU A 374 -12.32 -2.91 -10.83
N LEU A 375 -12.70 -2.73 -12.10
CA LEU A 375 -13.82 -3.41 -12.74
C LEU A 375 -13.56 -4.92 -12.86
N GLY A 376 -12.33 -5.32 -13.20
CA GLY A 376 -11.93 -6.73 -13.16
C GLY A 376 -12.04 -7.34 -11.76
N LEU A 377 -11.63 -6.61 -10.72
CA LEU A 377 -11.83 -7.04 -9.33
C LEU A 377 -13.31 -7.11 -8.93
N LEU A 378 -14.16 -6.22 -9.47
CA LEU A 378 -15.60 -6.27 -9.25
C LEU A 378 -16.21 -7.53 -9.88
N TYR A 379 -15.84 -7.89 -11.11
CA TYR A 379 -16.28 -9.15 -11.72
C TYR A 379 -15.76 -10.37 -10.96
N LYS A 380 -14.53 -10.31 -10.43
CA LYS A 380 -14.02 -11.36 -9.53
C LYS A 380 -14.92 -11.52 -8.30
N GLN A 381 -15.39 -10.43 -7.70
CA GLN A 381 -16.31 -10.47 -6.54
C GLN A 381 -17.68 -11.07 -6.88
N ARG A 382 -18.10 -10.99 -8.15
CA ARG A 382 -19.31 -11.64 -8.67
C ARG A 382 -19.10 -13.08 -9.17
N ASP A 383 -17.91 -13.64 -8.96
CA ASP A 383 -17.49 -14.95 -9.47
C ASP A 383 -17.47 -15.06 -11.02
N GLU A 384 -17.41 -13.92 -11.72
CA GLU A 384 -17.31 -13.86 -13.18
C GLU A 384 -15.84 -13.90 -13.64
N ARG A 385 -15.18 -15.05 -13.40
CA ARG A 385 -13.72 -15.24 -13.56
C ARG A 385 -13.18 -14.84 -14.94
N GLU A 386 -13.84 -15.26 -16.02
CA GLU A 386 -13.36 -14.99 -17.38
C GLU A 386 -13.39 -13.49 -17.71
N LYS A 387 -14.48 -12.80 -17.34
CA LYS A 387 -14.57 -11.34 -17.48
C LYS A 387 -13.51 -10.65 -16.63
N ALA A 388 -13.33 -11.08 -15.38
CA ALA A 388 -12.31 -10.53 -14.50
C ALA A 388 -10.91 -10.59 -15.13
N ILE A 389 -10.51 -11.77 -15.63
CA ILE A 389 -9.22 -11.97 -16.30
C ILE A 389 -9.10 -11.04 -17.51
N ARG A 390 -10.12 -11.00 -18.38
CA ARG A 390 -10.11 -10.17 -19.59
C ARG A 390 -9.86 -8.69 -19.28
N TYR A 391 -10.57 -8.12 -18.31
CA TYR A 391 -10.40 -6.70 -17.94
C TYR A 391 -9.02 -6.43 -17.30
N ILE A 392 -8.56 -7.32 -16.41
CA ILE A 392 -7.25 -7.21 -15.76
C ILE A 392 -6.09 -7.31 -16.77
N GLU A 393 -6.19 -8.20 -17.76
CA GLU A 393 -5.20 -8.33 -18.83
C GLU A 393 -5.25 -7.15 -19.80
N THR A 394 -6.44 -6.61 -20.08
CA THR A 394 -6.60 -5.41 -20.91
C THR A 394 -5.86 -4.21 -20.27
N ALA A 395 -6.03 -4.01 -18.95
CA ALA A 395 -5.32 -2.97 -18.20
C ALA A 395 -3.79 -3.10 -18.30
N LYS A 396 -3.27 -4.34 -18.38
CA LYS A 396 -1.84 -4.65 -18.45
C LYS A 396 -1.25 -4.48 -19.84
N ASN A 397 -1.96 -4.93 -20.87
CA ASN A 397 -1.40 -5.13 -22.20
C ASN A 397 -1.64 -3.93 -23.14
N ASN A 398 -2.70 -3.15 -22.90
CA ASN A 398 -3.13 -2.11 -23.83
C ASN A 398 -2.66 -0.70 -23.44
N TYR A 399 -2.06 -0.53 -22.25
CA TYR A 399 -1.68 0.77 -21.70
C TYR A 399 -0.19 0.80 -21.30
N LYS A 400 0.47 1.94 -21.50
CA LYS A 400 1.88 2.17 -21.15
C LYS A 400 2.15 3.64 -20.84
N ASP A 401 3.27 3.92 -20.17
CA ASP A 401 3.81 5.26 -19.92
C ASP A 401 2.92 6.18 -19.04
N TYR A 402 1.93 5.62 -18.34
CA TYR A 402 1.06 6.34 -17.42
C TYR A 402 1.63 6.42 -16.00
N SER A 403 1.09 7.32 -15.17
CA SER A 403 1.53 7.45 -13.79
C SER A 403 1.24 6.17 -12.99
N MET A 404 2.17 5.76 -12.13
CA MET A 404 2.01 4.58 -11.25
C MET A 404 1.86 3.22 -11.97
N GLU A 405 2.24 3.13 -13.25
CA GLU A 405 2.21 1.88 -14.05
C GLU A 405 2.85 0.67 -13.34
N SER A 406 4.07 0.85 -12.80
CA SER A 406 4.74 -0.24 -12.07
C SER A 406 3.88 -0.76 -10.92
N ARG A 407 3.24 0.12 -10.15
CA ARG A 407 2.37 -0.27 -9.03
C ARG A 407 1.16 -1.05 -9.52
N LEU A 408 0.52 -0.59 -10.60
CA LEU A 408 -0.62 -1.32 -11.17
C LEU A 408 -0.20 -2.71 -11.65
N HIS A 409 0.96 -2.85 -12.29
CA HIS A 409 1.46 -4.15 -12.73
C HIS A 409 1.70 -5.14 -11.58
N PHE A 410 2.19 -4.66 -10.43
CA PHE A 410 2.28 -5.48 -9.23
C PHE A 410 0.89 -5.95 -8.75
N ARG A 411 -0.09 -5.04 -8.70
CA ARG A 411 -1.48 -5.37 -8.31
C ARG A 411 -2.13 -6.36 -9.28
N ILE A 412 -1.96 -6.13 -10.58
CA ILE A 412 -2.42 -7.04 -11.65
C ILE A 412 -1.82 -8.44 -11.49
N HIS A 413 -0.50 -8.52 -11.23
CA HIS A 413 0.15 -9.81 -11.05
C HIS A 413 -0.44 -10.59 -9.88
N ALA A 414 -0.63 -9.92 -8.74
CA ALA A 414 -1.24 -10.52 -7.55
C ALA A 414 -2.69 -10.95 -7.80
N ALA A 415 -3.49 -10.11 -8.46
CA ALA A 415 -4.88 -10.41 -8.78
C ALA A 415 -4.98 -11.64 -9.71
N LEU A 416 -4.18 -11.70 -10.77
CA LEU A 416 -4.14 -12.85 -11.68
C LEU A 416 -3.67 -14.12 -10.99
N ASP A 417 -2.67 -14.04 -10.12
CA ASP A 417 -2.21 -15.22 -9.36
C ASP A 417 -3.31 -15.75 -8.44
N SER A 418 -4.06 -14.86 -7.77
CA SER A 418 -5.21 -15.26 -6.95
C SER A 418 -6.36 -15.88 -7.77
N LEU A 419 -6.43 -15.57 -9.07
CA LEU A 419 -7.41 -16.14 -9.99
C LEU A 419 -6.93 -17.46 -10.61
N LYS A 420 -5.66 -17.86 -10.47
CA LYS A 420 -5.16 -19.17 -10.91
C LYS A 420 -5.45 -20.27 -9.90
N VAL A 421 -5.49 -19.93 -8.62
CA VAL A 421 -5.81 -20.85 -7.53
C VAL A 421 -7.32 -21.12 -7.59
N THR A 422 -7.69 -22.31 -8.07
CA THR A 422 -9.05 -22.84 -7.88
C THR A 422 -9.32 -22.92 -6.37
N PRO A 423 -10.49 -22.52 -5.85
CA PRO A 423 -10.83 -22.83 -4.48
C PRO A 423 -10.65 -24.34 -4.27
N ALA A 424 -9.93 -24.72 -3.21
CA ALA A 424 -9.99 -26.10 -2.75
C ALA A 424 -11.48 -26.41 -2.54
N SER A 425 -11.97 -27.47 -3.17
CA SER A 425 -13.27 -28.03 -2.84
C SER A 425 -13.25 -28.31 -1.34
N THR A 426 -13.98 -27.52 -0.57
CA THR A 426 -14.22 -27.79 0.84
C THR A 426 -14.83 -29.20 0.93
N PRO A 427 -14.36 -30.06 1.86
CA PRO A 427 -14.95 -31.39 2.04
C PRO A 427 -16.43 -31.33 2.42
#